data_AF-T1D7J6-F1
#
_entry.id   AF-T1D7J6-F1
#
_cell.length_a   1.000
_cell.length_b   1.000
_cell.length_c   1.000
_cell.angle_alpha   90.00
_cell.angle_beta   90.00
_cell.angle_gamma   90.00
#
_symmetry.space_group_name_H-M   'P 1'
#
loop_
_entity.id
_entity.type
_entity.pdbx_description
1 polymer ?
#
loop_
_entity_poly.entity_id
_entity_poly.type
_entity_poly.pdbx_seq_one_letter_code
_entity_poly.pdbx_strand_id
1 'polypeptide(L)'
;MEKTLSSGTYNGIPSLIDSNSYLVIGGGGGASSFYGKISDVQLYNIALTDIQAEQLYLNNSVNDAAPIAYWPLSGGLNGTYNVTPDITGNGNSGYLYSNLTLQACRSKDVIDGTCG
;
A
#
# COMPACT_ATOMS: atom_id res chain seq x y z
N MET A 1 -18.32 12.32 18.35
CA MET A 1 -17.78 13.43 17.54
C MET A 1 -17.73 12.92 16.11
N GLU A 2 -18.75 13.22 15.30
CA GLU A 2 -18.75 12.85 13.88
C GLU A 2 -17.73 13.73 13.15
N LYS A 3 -16.78 13.10 12.46
CA LYS A 3 -15.87 13.81 11.56
C LYS A 3 -16.62 14.06 10.26
N THR A 4 -17.08 15.29 10.06
CA THR A 4 -17.75 15.70 8.81
C THR A 4 -16.77 15.49 7.65
N LEU A 5 -17.11 14.61 6.72
CA LEU A 5 -16.37 14.47 5.46
C LEU A 5 -16.68 15.70 4.61
N SER A 6 -15.71 16.58 4.44
CA SER A 6 -15.79 17.65 3.44
C SER A 6 -15.51 17.04 2.07
N SER A 7 -16.54 16.91 1.24
CA SER A 7 -16.36 16.66 -0.19
C SER A 7 -15.97 17.98 -0.85
N GLY A 8 -14.74 18.07 -1.32
CA GLY A 8 -14.27 19.15 -2.19
C GLY A 8 -14.28 18.69 -3.63
N THR A 9 -14.75 19.52 -4.54
CA THR A 9 -14.50 19.32 -5.97
C THR A 9 -13.03 19.59 -6.24
N TYR A 10 -12.28 18.59 -6.71
CA TYR A 10 -10.94 18.82 -7.23
C TYR A 10 -11.05 19.67 -8.50
N ASN A 11 -10.69 20.94 -8.41
CA ASN A 11 -10.78 21.91 -9.51
C ASN A 11 -9.51 21.94 -10.39
N GLY A 12 -8.58 21.00 -10.19
CA GLY A 12 -7.41 20.85 -11.07
C GLY A 12 -7.75 20.01 -12.31
N ILE A 13 -6.93 20.11 -13.34
CA ILE A 13 -6.84 19.03 -14.32
C ILE A 13 -6.25 17.84 -13.55
N PRO A 14 -6.91 16.66 -13.52
CA PRO A 14 -6.28 15.47 -12.95
C PRO A 14 -5.00 15.24 -13.72
N SER A 15 -3.85 15.27 -13.04
CA SER A 15 -2.64 14.75 -13.65
C SER A 15 -2.89 13.26 -13.84
N LEU A 16 -3.21 12.88 -15.08
CA LEU A 16 -3.31 11.48 -15.44
C LEU A 16 -1.93 10.89 -15.14
N ILE A 17 -1.89 9.88 -14.26
CA ILE A 17 -0.71 9.05 -14.09
C ILE A 17 -0.44 8.46 -15.47
N ASP A 18 0.57 8.99 -16.17
CA ASP A 18 0.99 8.48 -17.47
C ASP A 18 2.03 7.36 -17.28
N SER A 19 2.49 6.76 -18.36
CA SER A 19 3.49 5.68 -18.30
C SER A 19 4.86 6.14 -17.74
N ASN A 20 5.05 7.44 -17.48
CA ASN A 20 6.27 7.99 -16.90
C ASN A 20 6.11 8.32 -15.41
N SER A 21 4.91 8.11 -14.86
CA SER A 21 4.57 8.42 -13.48
C SER A 21 4.62 7.15 -12.63
N TYR A 22 5.62 7.06 -11.75
CA TYR A 22 5.73 5.95 -10.80
C TYR A 22 4.87 6.21 -9.56
N LEU A 23 4.20 5.17 -9.06
CA LEU A 23 3.64 5.18 -7.71
C LEU A 23 4.80 5.21 -6.70
N VAL A 24 4.83 6.25 -5.86
CA VAL A 24 5.78 6.36 -4.76
C VAL A 24 5.02 6.26 -3.44
N ILE A 25 5.49 5.39 -2.54
CA ILE A 25 4.91 5.16 -1.22
C ILE A 25 5.90 5.66 -0.17
N GLY A 26 5.41 6.44 0.80
CA GLY A 26 6.25 6.99 1.88
C GLY A 26 7.11 8.21 1.49
N GLY A 27 6.99 8.69 0.24
CA GLY A 27 7.67 9.88 -0.26
C GLY A 27 7.01 10.46 -1.51
N GLY A 28 7.54 11.58 -2.00
CA GLY A 28 7.10 12.25 -3.24
C GLY A 28 8.20 13.17 -3.77
N GLY A 29 7.97 13.80 -4.93
CA GLY A 29 8.93 14.77 -5.48
C GLY A 29 9.18 15.94 -4.52
N GLY A 30 10.37 16.03 -3.92
CA GLY A 30 10.75 17.05 -2.93
C GLY A 30 10.98 16.49 -1.52
N ALA A 31 10.89 17.36 -0.50
CA ALA A 31 11.23 17.05 0.91
C ALA A 31 10.06 16.48 1.76
N SER A 32 8.98 16.02 1.12
CA SER A 32 7.76 15.59 1.80
C SER A 32 7.77 14.08 2.07
N SER A 33 8.67 13.63 2.96
CA SER A 33 8.74 12.22 3.38
C SER A 33 7.75 11.93 4.51
N PHE A 34 7.16 10.73 4.49
CA PHE A 34 6.36 10.23 5.59
C PHE A 34 7.27 9.60 6.65
N TYR A 35 7.27 10.18 7.85
CA TYR A 35 8.03 9.66 8.99
C TYR A 35 7.13 8.75 9.84
N GLY A 36 6.98 7.50 9.40
CA GLY A 36 6.17 6.50 10.10
C GLY A 36 6.38 5.09 9.56
N LYS A 37 5.51 4.16 9.95
CA LYS A 37 5.49 2.79 9.44
C LYS A 37 4.38 2.63 8.42
N ILE A 38 4.66 1.91 7.34
CA ILE A 38 3.70 1.55 6.30
C ILE A 38 3.80 0.03 6.13
N SER A 39 2.66 -0.65 6.12
CA SER A 39 2.52 -2.06 5.81
C SER A 39 1.29 -2.28 4.93
N ASP A 40 1.19 -3.47 4.34
CA ASP A 40 -0.02 -3.99 3.70
C ASP A 40 -0.68 -3.07 2.66
N VAL A 41 0.11 -2.53 1.75
CA VAL A 41 -0.40 -1.59 0.75
C VAL A 41 -1.14 -2.34 -0.35
N GLN A 42 -2.46 -2.16 -0.40
CA GLN A 42 -3.34 -2.74 -1.42
C GLN A 42 -3.91 -1.65 -2.34
N LEU A 43 -3.97 -1.93 -3.64
CA LEU A 43 -4.56 -1.05 -4.65
C LEU A 43 -5.73 -1.75 -5.34
N TYR A 44 -6.87 -1.08 -5.45
CA TYR A 44 -8.08 -1.59 -6.11
C TYR A 44 -8.48 -0.70 -7.27
N ASN A 45 -9.00 -1.32 -8.34
CA ASN A 45 -9.59 -0.62 -9.49
C ASN A 45 -11.11 -0.46 -9.36
N ILE A 46 -11.66 -0.70 -8.18
CA ILE A 46 -13.07 -0.51 -7.83
C ILE A 46 -13.18 0.34 -6.56
N ALA A 47 -14.32 0.99 -6.38
CA ALA A 47 -14.65 1.60 -5.10
C ALA A 47 -15.10 0.51 -4.13
N LEU A 48 -14.39 0.36 -3.01
CA LEU A 48 -14.82 -0.52 -1.91
C LEU A 48 -16.00 0.11 -1.17
N THR A 49 -16.95 -0.71 -0.76
CA THR A 49 -18.03 -0.30 0.15
C THR A 49 -17.53 -0.17 1.59
N ASP A 50 -18.30 0.48 2.46
CA ASP A 50 -17.95 0.63 3.89
C ASP A 50 -17.73 -0.73 4.58
N ILE A 51 -18.56 -1.73 4.25
CA ILE A 51 -18.44 -3.10 4.78
C ILE A 51 -17.13 -3.75 4.29
N GLN A 52 -16.76 -3.53 3.03
CA GLN A 52 -15.52 -4.06 2.46
C GLN A 52 -14.29 -3.36 3.04
N ALA A 53 -14.37 -2.05 3.33
CA ALA A 53 -13.31 -1.33 4.02
C ALA A 53 -13.11 -1.84 5.45
N GLU A 54 -14.20 -2.16 6.16
CA GLU A 54 -14.13 -2.81 7.47
C GLU A 54 -13.50 -4.21 7.40
N GLN A 55 -13.89 -5.03 6.42
CA GLN A 55 -13.27 -6.33 6.17
C GLN A 55 -11.76 -6.20 5.93
N LEU A 56 -11.35 -5.25 5.08
CA LEU A 56 -9.94 -4.98 4.80
C LEU A 56 -9.19 -4.61 6.08
N TYR A 57 -9.78 -3.76 6.93
CA TYR A 57 -9.17 -3.33 8.18
C TYR A 57 -8.99 -4.49 9.18
N LEU A 58 -9.97 -5.39 9.28
CA LEU A 58 -9.95 -6.48 10.26
C LEU A 58 -9.14 -7.69 9.79
N ASN A 59 -9.20 -8.00 8.50
CA ASN A 59 -8.74 -9.29 7.96
C ASN A 59 -7.69 -9.13 6.86
N ASN A 60 -7.25 -7.90 6.53
CA ASN A 60 -6.34 -7.60 5.43
C ASN A 60 -6.80 -8.20 4.07
N SER A 61 -8.10 -8.39 3.91
CA SER A 61 -8.72 -9.04 2.76
C SER A 61 -10.18 -8.60 2.61
N VAL A 62 -10.69 -8.68 1.38
CA VAL A 62 -12.05 -8.26 1.04
C VAL A 62 -12.76 -9.38 0.30
N ASN A 63 -14.01 -9.64 0.66
CA ASN A 63 -14.83 -10.59 -0.07
C ASN A 63 -15.30 -9.99 -1.40
N ASP A 64 -15.28 -10.80 -2.45
CA ASP A 64 -15.74 -10.44 -3.80
C ASP A 64 -14.98 -9.26 -4.44
N ALA A 65 -13.80 -8.90 -3.90
CA ALA A 65 -12.90 -7.90 -4.47
C ALA A 65 -11.44 -8.29 -4.26
N ALA A 66 -10.66 -8.32 -5.34
CA ALA A 66 -9.22 -8.56 -5.29
C ALA A 66 -8.46 -7.25 -5.61
N PRO A 67 -7.34 -6.98 -4.92
CA PRO A 67 -6.49 -5.87 -5.30
C PRO A 67 -5.81 -6.16 -6.65
N ILE A 68 -5.56 -5.10 -7.42
CA ILE A 68 -4.75 -5.15 -8.65
C ILE A 68 -3.25 -5.04 -8.38
N ALA A 69 -2.86 -4.61 -7.18
CA ALA A 69 -1.49 -4.68 -6.69
C ALA A 69 -1.51 -4.79 -5.16
N TYR A 70 -0.63 -5.61 -4.61
CA TYR A 70 -0.51 -5.78 -3.16
C TYR A 70 0.96 -5.94 -2.77
N TRP A 71 1.46 -4.97 -2.00
CA TRP A 71 2.78 -4.98 -1.39
C TRP A 71 2.66 -5.14 0.14
N PRO A 72 2.92 -6.33 0.69
CA PRO A 72 2.88 -6.56 2.14
C PRO A 72 3.85 -5.66 2.91
N LEU A 73 5.00 -5.30 2.29
CA LEU A 73 6.11 -4.56 2.91
C LEU A 73 6.66 -5.19 4.20
N SER A 74 6.25 -6.43 4.50
CA SER A 74 6.59 -7.19 5.69
C SER A 74 7.84 -8.08 5.52
N GLY A 75 8.32 -8.22 4.28
CA GLY A 75 9.54 -8.92 3.92
C GLY A 75 10.14 -8.34 2.63
N GLY A 76 11.29 -7.67 2.75
CA GLY A 76 11.93 -6.96 1.64
C GLY A 76 13.44 -7.11 1.56
N LEU A 77 14.03 -8.04 2.32
CA LEU A 77 15.44 -8.39 2.19
C LEU A 77 15.57 -9.89 1.90
N ASN A 78 15.17 -10.30 0.70
CA ASN A 78 15.77 -11.50 0.13
C ASN A 78 17.10 -11.05 -0.46
N GLY A 79 18.19 -11.34 0.26
CA GLY A 79 19.51 -10.73 0.10
C GLY A 79 19.87 -10.33 -1.34
N THR A 80 20.49 -9.15 -1.45
CA THR A 80 21.03 -8.50 -2.67
C THR A 80 20.12 -7.46 -3.34
N TYR A 81 18.79 -7.53 -3.22
CA TYR A 81 17.91 -6.52 -3.85
C TYR A 81 16.87 -5.92 -2.88
N ASN A 82 16.78 -4.59 -2.87
CA ASN A 82 15.75 -3.80 -2.19
C ASN A 82 14.44 -3.82 -3.00
N VAL A 83 13.82 -4.98 -3.15
CA VAL A 83 12.57 -5.16 -3.93
C VAL A 83 11.44 -5.54 -3.00
N THR A 84 10.27 -4.95 -3.22
CA THR A 84 9.01 -5.39 -2.61
C THR A 84 8.15 -6.07 -3.68
N PRO A 85 7.86 -7.37 -3.55
CA PRO A 85 7.07 -8.07 -4.54
C PRO A 85 5.62 -7.58 -4.53
N ASP A 86 5.03 -7.48 -5.72
CA ASP A 86 3.58 -7.44 -5.88
C ASP A 86 3.05 -8.88 -5.83
N ILE A 87 2.40 -9.24 -4.73
CA ILE A 87 1.98 -10.62 -4.50
C ILE A 87 0.72 -11.00 -5.29
N THR A 88 0.09 -10.05 -5.98
CA THR A 88 -1.04 -10.34 -6.88
C THR A 88 -0.59 -10.99 -8.19
N GLY A 89 0.69 -10.91 -8.52
CA GLY A 89 1.24 -11.47 -9.76
C GLY A 89 1.08 -10.57 -10.99
N ASN A 90 0.59 -9.34 -10.84
CA ASN A 90 0.33 -8.41 -11.94
C ASN A 90 1.58 -7.64 -12.42
N GLY A 91 2.77 -8.00 -11.94
CA GLY A 91 4.03 -7.43 -12.39
C GLY A 91 4.36 -6.05 -11.83
N ASN A 92 3.64 -5.56 -10.82
CA ASN A 92 3.87 -4.24 -10.23
C ASN A 92 4.89 -4.27 -9.09
N SER A 93 5.91 -5.12 -9.15
CA SER A 93 6.91 -5.20 -8.08
C SER A 93 7.65 -3.87 -7.94
N GLY A 94 7.80 -3.40 -6.71
CA GLY A 94 8.38 -2.09 -6.39
C GLY A 94 9.83 -2.18 -5.93
N TYR A 95 10.50 -1.03 -5.89
CA TYR A 95 11.82 -0.87 -5.30
C TYR A 95 11.73 -0.10 -3.98
N LEU A 96 12.44 -0.57 -2.96
CA LEU A 96 12.56 0.10 -1.67
C LEU A 96 13.73 1.09 -1.74
N TYR A 97 13.40 2.39 -1.70
CA TYR A 97 14.38 3.48 -1.70
C TYR A 97 14.72 3.89 -0.26
N SER A 98 15.99 4.21 -0.01
CA SER A 98 16.58 4.60 1.29
C SER A 98 16.65 3.47 2.34
N ASN A 99 17.48 3.67 3.36
CA ASN A 99 17.75 2.73 4.44
C ASN A 99 16.52 2.57 5.35
N LEU A 100 15.45 1.96 4.84
CA LEU A 100 14.28 1.61 5.62
C LEU A 100 14.72 0.79 6.84
N THR A 101 14.29 1.21 8.02
CA THR A 101 14.35 0.35 9.19
C THR A 101 13.20 -0.65 9.08
N LEU A 102 13.41 -1.70 8.28
CA LEU A 102 12.47 -2.81 8.20
C LEU A 102 12.46 -3.50 9.57
N GLN A 103 11.31 -3.46 10.25
CA GLN A 103 11.09 -4.34 11.37
C GLN A 103 10.88 -5.73 10.78
N ALA A 104 11.83 -6.64 10.98
CA ALA A 104 11.65 -8.04 10.61
C ALA A 104 10.33 -8.55 11.17
N CYS A 105 9.54 -9.23 10.34
CA CYS A 105 8.29 -9.87 10.74
C CYS A 105 8.51 -10.70 12.02
N ARG A 106 7.88 -10.30 13.11
CA ARG A 106 7.89 -11.06 14.37
C ARG A 106 6.64 -11.92 14.41
N SER A 107 6.61 -12.95 15.26
CA SER A 107 5.44 -13.82 15.42
C SER A 107 4.15 -13.10 15.80
N LYS A 108 4.24 -11.86 16.28
CA LYS A 108 3.10 -10.98 16.59
C LYS A 108 2.59 -10.15 15.40
N ASP A 109 3.32 -10.16 14.29
CA ASP A 109 3.08 -9.42 13.05
C ASP A 109 2.66 -10.41 11.92
N VAL A 110 2.09 -11.57 12.31
CA VAL A 110 1.62 -12.63 11.41
C VAL A 110 0.10 -12.74 11.54
N ILE A 111 -0.61 -12.51 10.44
CA ILE A 111 -2.06 -12.73 10.30
C ILE A 111 -2.24 -13.85 9.26
N ASP A 112 -2.93 -14.93 9.64
CA ASP A 112 -3.19 -16.11 8.79
C ASP A 112 -1.96 -16.71 8.09
N GLY A 113 -0.85 -16.79 8.84
CA GLY A 113 0.40 -17.41 8.36
C GLY A 113 1.18 -16.54 7.38
N THR A 114 0.69 -15.33 7.09
CA THR A 114 1.37 -14.33 6.26
C THR A 114 1.77 -13.15 7.13
N CYS A 115 2.94 -12.58 6.88
CA CYS A 115 3.36 -11.39 7.59
C CYS A 115 2.52 -10.19 7.14
N GLY A 116 1.81 -9.58 8.09
CA GLY A 116 0.90 -8.43 7.97
C GLY A 116 0.64 -7.88 9.36
#